data_AF-K0NJ88-F1
#
_entry.id   AF-K0NJ88-F1
#
_cell.length_a   1.000
_cell.length_b   1.000
_cell.length_c   1.000
_cell.angle_alpha   90.00
_cell.angle_beta   90.00
_cell.angle_gamma   90.00
#
_symmetry.space_group_name_H-M   'P 1'
#
loop_
_entity.id
_entity.type
_entity.pdbx_description
1 polymer ?
#
loop_
_entity_poly.entity_id
_entity_poly.type
_entity_poly.pdbx_seq_one_letter_code
_entity_poly.pdbx_strand_id
1 'polypeptide(L)'
;MKNNRSLHSLVLLVMALFIHGSLASLGHAEITLDGTLGPSGPLSGPDFMIPVEVGRQVGGNLFHSFGVFNVNTGESATFSGPNSVENVLGRVTGGSSSTIDGLLRSEIPGANLYLINPAGIMFGPNAQLDVQGSFHASTADFIRLGENGRFDAVEPDNSLLTVAPPSAFGFLSENPASISVQGSSLNIPQEETLSIVGGDIQIMGGILSALDGRINLASVASTGEINIENIHLNAFERLGDIEITESSSLFTTGLQGGNIYVSDQLTAPFR
;
A
#
# COMPACT_ATOMS: atom_id res chain seq x y z
N MET A 1 47.04 72.81 18.98
CA MET A 1 45.69 73.16 18.45
C MET A 1 45.60 72.72 16.99
N LYS A 2 44.59 71.89 16.67
CA LYS A 2 44.02 71.56 15.34
C LYS A 2 44.91 70.96 14.22
N ASN A 3 44.57 69.70 13.89
CA ASN A 3 44.26 69.10 12.58
C ASN A 3 45.26 69.20 11.40
N ASN A 4 45.75 68.07 10.86
CA ASN A 4 45.12 67.29 9.74
C ASN A 4 46.09 66.28 9.05
N ARG A 5 45.58 65.04 8.91
CA ARG A 5 45.55 64.13 7.73
C ARG A 5 46.82 63.70 6.95
N SER A 6 46.98 62.37 6.83
CA SER A 6 47.33 61.60 5.60
C SER A 6 47.50 60.10 5.96
N LEU A 7 46.45 59.26 5.96
CA LEU A 7 45.96 58.39 4.86
C LEU A 7 47.04 57.56 4.12
N HIS A 8 47.36 56.36 4.63
CA HIS A 8 47.94 55.27 3.84
C HIS A 8 47.22 53.93 4.09
N SER A 9 46.65 53.45 2.98
CA SER A 9 46.17 52.12 2.60
C SER A 9 46.47 50.92 3.52
N LEU A 10 45.43 50.14 3.84
CA LEU A 10 45.47 48.69 3.60
C LEU A 10 44.05 48.13 3.46
N VAL A 11 43.70 47.75 2.23
CA VAL A 11 42.52 46.96 1.88
C VAL A 11 42.79 45.51 2.31
N LEU A 12 41.91 44.94 3.12
CA LEU A 12 41.83 43.49 3.33
C LEU A 12 40.36 43.08 3.28
N LEU A 13 39.95 42.68 2.08
CA LEU A 13 38.67 42.07 1.77
C LEU A 13 38.76 40.59 2.16
N VAL A 14 38.13 40.19 3.27
CA VAL A 14 37.93 38.78 3.61
C VAL A 14 36.57 38.35 3.07
N MET A 15 36.55 37.78 1.87
CA MET A 15 35.38 37.06 1.36
C MET A 15 35.31 35.70 2.06
N ALA A 16 34.34 35.53 2.96
CA ALA A 16 33.96 34.23 3.47
C ALA A 16 33.07 33.53 2.43
N LEU A 17 33.64 32.56 1.72
CA LEU A 17 32.92 31.71 0.78
C LEU A 17 32.17 30.64 1.59
N PHE A 18 30.87 30.84 1.84
CA PHE A 18 30.01 29.79 2.40
C PHE A 18 29.72 28.74 1.33
N ILE A 19 30.57 27.72 1.26
CA ILE A 19 30.29 26.50 0.50
C ILE A 19 29.19 25.74 1.27
N HIS A 20 27.94 25.94 0.88
CA HIS A 20 26.83 25.08 1.30
C HIS A 20 26.98 23.76 0.54
N GLY A 21 27.78 22.85 1.08
CA GLY A 21 27.75 21.46 0.65
C GLY A 21 26.38 20.89 1.02
N SER A 22 25.50 20.75 0.03
CA SER A 22 24.32 19.91 0.16
C SER A 22 24.80 18.48 0.42
N LEU A 23 24.68 18.02 1.66
CA LEU A 23 24.75 16.60 1.96
C LEU A 23 23.54 15.98 1.25
N ALA A 24 23.78 15.36 0.10
CA ALA A 24 22.80 14.44 -0.45
C ALA A 24 22.64 13.33 0.58
N SER A 25 21.49 13.32 1.28
CA SER A 25 21.07 12.16 2.05
C SER A 25 21.07 10.99 1.08
N LEU A 26 21.91 10.00 1.31
CA LEU A 26 21.75 8.68 0.71
C LEU A 26 20.52 8.06 1.40
N GLY A 27 19.33 8.51 0.99
CA GLY A 27 18.07 7.96 1.48
C GLY A 27 18.02 6.48 1.14
N HIS A 28 17.62 5.65 2.12
CA HIS A 28 17.12 4.32 1.77
C HIS A 28 15.96 4.55 0.80
N ALA A 29 15.98 3.86 -0.34
CA ALA A 29 14.91 4.02 -1.31
C ALA A 29 13.62 3.40 -0.75
N GLU A 30 12.65 4.25 -0.43
CA GLU A 30 11.39 3.82 0.18
C GLU A 30 10.51 3.05 -0.82
N ILE A 31 10.67 3.32 -2.12
CA ILE A 31 10.09 2.48 -3.18
C ILE A 31 11.16 2.08 -4.18
N THR A 32 11.27 0.78 -4.43
CA THR A 32 12.14 0.21 -5.47
C THR A 32 11.34 -0.73 -6.36
N LEU A 33 11.62 -0.73 -7.66
CA LEU A 33 11.10 -1.69 -8.63
C LEU A 33 12.03 -2.91 -8.68
N ASP A 34 11.46 -4.11 -8.74
CA ASP A 34 12.26 -5.35 -8.72
C ASP A 34 12.77 -5.81 -10.10
N GLY A 35 12.30 -5.18 -11.18
CA GLY A 35 12.70 -5.50 -12.56
C GLY A 35 11.94 -6.64 -13.25
N THR A 36 10.99 -7.30 -12.57
CA THR A 36 10.26 -8.45 -13.15
C THR A 36 9.14 -8.04 -14.10
N LEU A 37 8.64 -6.81 -13.99
CA LEU A 37 7.55 -6.25 -14.81
C LEU A 37 7.93 -4.96 -15.55
N GLY A 38 9.19 -4.57 -15.53
CA GLY A 38 9.63 -3.27 -16.04
C GLY A 38 11.07 -2.96 -15.63
N PRO A 39 11.44 -1.67 -15.48
CA PRO A 39 12.76 -1.31 -15.00
C PRO A 39 12.97 -1.76 -13.55
N SER A 40 14.23 -1.94 -13.16
CA SER A 40 14.64 -2.19 -11.78
C SER A 40 15.29 -0.96 -11.17
N GLY A 41 15.14 -0.77 -9.86
CA GLY A 41 15.86 0.28 -9.12
C GLY A 41 14.93 1.24 -8.37
N PRO A 42 15.49 2.27 -7.73
CA PRO A 42 14.74 3.17 -6.86
C PRO A 42 13.86 4.14 -7.66
N LEU A 43 12.69 4.44 -7.12
CA LEU A 43 11.89 5.60 -7.54
C LEU A 43 12.35 6.85 -6.78
N SER A 44 12.20 8.02 -7.42
CA SER A 44 12.55 9.30 -6.79
C SER A 44 11.39 9.82 -5.95
N GLY A 45 11.64 10.08 -4.67
CA GLY A 45 10.67 10.69 -3.74
C GLY A 45 10.85 12.21 -3.60
N PRO A 46 10.06 12.87 -2.74
CA PRO A 46 9.05 12.29 -1.83
C PRO A 46 7.72 11.93 -2.53
N ASP A 47 7.51 12.42 -3.75
CA ASP A 47 6.35 12.07 -4.57
C ASP A 47 6.73 10.97 -5.57
N PHE A 48 6.56 9.72 -5.16
CA PHE A 48 6.89 8.55 -5.97
C PHE A 48 5.84 8.35 -7.06
N MET A 49 6.21 8.72 -8.29
CA MET A 49 5.37 8.47 -9.47
C MET A 49 5.49 7.02 -9.94
N ILE A 50 4.37 6.34 -10.09
CA ILE A 50 4.26 4.95 -10.53
C ILE A 50 3.37 4.92 -11.79
N PRO A 51 3.90 5.36 -12.95
CA PRO A 51 3.11 5.43 -14.17
C PRO A 51 3.10 4.06 -14.89
N VAL A 52 2.22 3.91 -15.87
CA VAL A 52 2.08 2.67 -16.66
C VAL A 52 3.40 2.16 -17.25
N GLU A 53 4.35 3.05 -17.55
CA GLU A 53 5.67 2.75 -18.13
C GLU A 53 6.59 1.97 -17.19
N VAL A 54 6.36 2.00 -15.87
CA VAL A 54 7.15 1.21 -14.91
C VAL A 54 6.48 -0.12 -14.52
N GLY A 55 5.36 -0.44 -15.17
CA GLY A 55 4.64 -1.68 -15.00
C GLY A 55 4.36 -2.38 -16.32
N ARG A 56 3.42 -3.31 -16.28
CA ARG A 56 2.98 -4.06 -17.45
C ARG A 56 1.46 -4.12 -17.48
N GLN A 57 0.86 -3.61 -18.55
CA GLN A 57 -0.59 -3.71 -18.77
C GLN A 57 -0.94 -4.96 -19.59
N VAL A 58 -1.97 -5.69 -19.16
CA VAL A 58 -2.59 -6.80 -19.90
C VAL A 58 -4.11 -6.64 -19.83
N GLY A 59 -4.72 -6.15 -20.90
CA GLY A 59 -6.15 -5.81 -20.89
C GLY A 59 -6.47 -4.69 -19.89
N GLY A 60 -7.48 -4.90 -19.05
CA GLY A 60 -7.86 -3.98 -17.98
C GLY A 60 -6.95 -4.01 -16.74
N ASN A 61 -5.97 -4.91 -16.69
CA ASN A 61 -5.08 -5.05 -15.53
C ASN A 61 -3.73 -4.35 -15.78
N LEU A 62 -3.31 -3.49 -14.85
CA LEU A 62 -1.99 -2.87 -14.80
C LEU A 62 -1.20 -3.43 -13.62
N PHE A 63 -0.13 -4.16 -13.91
CA PHE A 63 0.68 -4.83 -12.90
C PHE A 63 1.97 -4.06 -12.60
N HIS A 64 2.31 -3.90 -11.31
CA HIS A 64 3.54 -3.30 -10.81
C HIS A 64 4.24 -4.23 -9.81
N SER A 65 5.57 -4.28 -9.87
CA SER A 65 6.38 -5.15 -9.02
C SER A 65 7.46 -4.37 -8.30
N PHE A 66 7.43 -4.44 -6.98
CA PHE A 66 8.29 -3.67 -6.09
C PHE A 66 9.22 -4.58 -5.30
N GLY A 67 10.49 -4.19 -5.14
CA GLY A 67 11.37 -4.82 -4.17
C GLY A 67 11.07 -4.33 -2.75
N VAL A 68 10.87 -3.03 -2.60
CA VAL A 68 10.51 -2.34 -1.36
C VAL A 68 9.37 -1.39 -1.69
N PHE A 69 8.38 -1.28 -0.80
CA PHE A 69 7.27 -0.36 -0.93
C PHE A 69 6.88 0.20 0.45
N ASN A 70 7.47 1.34 0.78
CA ASN A 70 7.15 2.17 1.93
C ASN A 70 6.73 3.55 1.45
N VAL A 71 5.88 4.21 2.22
CA VAL A 71 5.48 5.60 2.00
C VAL A 71 5.48 6.27 3.35
N ASN A 72 6.48 7.09 3.65
CA ASN A 72 6.61 7.76 4.95
C ASN A 72 5.66 8.97 5.07
N THR A 73 5.60 9.55 6.26
CA THR A 73 4.88 10.79 6.51
C THR A 73 5.31 11.90 5.55
N GLY A 74 4.34 12.48 4.84
CA GLY A 74 4.58 13.55 3.87
C GLY A 74 5.08 13.08 2.50
N GLU A 75 5.20 11.77 2.29
CA GLU A 75 5.45 11.16 0.99
C GLU A 75 4.15 10.72 0.31
N SER A 76 4.21 10.51 -1.01
CA SER A 76 3.10 9.97 -1.78
C SER A 76 3.56 8.88 -2.76
N ALA A 77 2.72 7.86 -2.96
CA ALA A 77 2.85 6.89 -4.04
C ALA A 77 1.67 7.05 -4.99
N THR A 78 1.94 7.52 -6.21
CA THR A 78 0.89 7.91 -7.17
C THR A 78 0.90 7.01 -8.39
N PHE A 79 -0.11 6.13 -8.47
CA PHE A 79 -0.37 5.27 -9.62
C PHE A 79 -1.09 6.05 -10.74
N SER A 80 -0.58 5.93 -11.96
CA SER A 80 -1.18 6.60 -13.14
C SER A 80 -1.12 5.70 -14.38
N GLY A 81 -2.07 5.89 -15.29
CA GLY A 81 -2.24 5.04 -16.46
C GLY A 81 -3.45 5.44 -17.30
N PRO A 82 -3.69 4.76 -18.43
CA PRO A 82 -4.81 5.08 -19.31
C PRO A 82 -6.15 4.65 -18.69
N ASN A 83 -7.24 5.33 -19.08
CA ASN A 83 -8.62 5.02 -18.65
C ASN A 83 -9.11 3.60 -19.01
N SER A 84 -8.34 2.85 -19.81
CA SER A 84 -8.61 1.43 -20.10
C SER A 84 -8.25 0.51 -18.94
N VAL A 85 -7.53 1.00 -17.93
CA VAL A 85 -7.15 0.23 -16.74
C VAL A 85 -8.33 0.20 -15.76
N GLU A 86 -8.75 -1.00 -15.41
CA GLU A 86 -9.81 -1.29 -14.44
C GLU A 86 -9.22 -1.70 -13.09
N ASN A 87 -8.06 -2.38 -13.09
CA ASN A 87 -7.38 -2.83 -11.88
C ASN A 87 -5.90 -2.49 -11.94
N VAL A 88 -5.39 -1.85 -10.88
CA VAL A 88 -3.96 -1.68 -10.61
C VAL A 88 -3.57 -2.72 -9.57
N LEU A 89 -2.58 -3.56 -9.88
CA LEU A 89 -2.10 -4.62 -9.00
C LEU A 89 -0.62 -4.41 -8.68
N GLY A 90 -0.32 -4.10 -7.43
CA GLY A 90 1.03 -4.01 -6.90
C GLY A 90 1.40 -5.24 -6.07
N ARG A 91 2.60 -5.77 -6.26
CA ARG A 91 3.20 -6.77 -5.37
C ARG A 91 4.54 -6.31 -4.82
N VAL A 92 4.87 -6.74 -3.60
CA VAL A 92 6.19 -6.54 -2.98
C VAL A 92 6.91 -7.88 -2.88
N THR A 93 8.13 -7.96 -3.40
CA THR A 93 8.89 -9.22 -3.60
C THR A 93 10.18 -9.28 -2.77
N GLY A 94 10.62 -8.16 -2.17
CA GLY A 94 11.90 -8.09 -1.44
C GLY A 94 11.87 -8.64 -0.01
N GLY A 95 10.77 -9.28 0.43
CA GLY A 95 10.67 -9.97 1.71
C GLY A 95 10.66 -9.08 2.95
N SER A 96 10.56 -7.76 2.79
CA SER A 96 10.40 -6.80 3.90
C SER A 96 8.97 -6.28 3.96
N SER A 97 8.45 -6.08 5.17
CA SER A 97 7.12 -5.52 5.37
C SER A 97 7.00 -4.09 4.83
N SER A 98 5.80 -3.70 4.42
CA SER A 98 5.50 -2.35 3.96
C SER A 98 5.04 -1.46 5.11
N THR A 99 5.67 -0.30 5.27
CA THR A 99 5.23 0.79 6.14
C THR A 99 4.60 1.89 5.30
N ILE A 100 3.31 2.13 5.48
CA ILE A 100 2.52 3.12 4.74
C ILE A 100 2.00 4.13 5.76
N ASP A 101 2.75 5.20 5.94
CA ASP A 101 2.40 6.35 6.79
C ASP A 101 2.25 7.64 5.96
N GLY A 102 1.96 7.53 4.67
CA GLY A 102 1.76 8.65 3.76
C GLY A 102 0.58 8.43 2.82
N LEU A 103 0.60 9.10 1.67
CA LEU A 103 -0.51 9.07 0.72
C LEU A 103 -0.35 7.94 -0.31
N LEU A 104 -1.32 7.03 -0.41
CA LEU A 104 -1.51 6.19 -1.58
C LEU A 104 -2.55 6.83 -2.50
N ARG A 105 -2.17 7.10 -3.74
CA ARG A 105 -3.05 7.73 -4.74
C ARG A 105 -3.14 6.89 -6.00
N SER A 106 -4.34 6.77 -6.55
CA SER A 106 -4.56 6.34 -7.94
C SER A 106 -5.26 7.46 -8.70
N GLU A 107 -4.66 7.92 -9.80
CA GLU A 107 -5.23 8.94 -10.68
C GLU A 107 -6.04 8.33 -11.84
N ILE A 108 -6.15 7.00 -11.88
CA ILE A 108 -6.83 6.27 -12.95
C ILE A 108 -8.34 6.22 -12.63
N PRO A 109 -9.22 6.84 -13.45
CA PRO A 109 -10.64 6.94 -13.14
C PRO A 109 -11.31 5.57 -12.95
N GLY A 110 -11.96 5.38 -11.79
CA GLY A 110 -12.72 4.17 -11.46
C GLY A 110 -11.89 2.89 -11.28
N ALA A 111 -10.56 2.96 -11.35
CA ALA A 111 -9.73 1.77 -11.21
C ALA A 111 -9.60 1.33 -9.75
N ASN A 112 -9.71 0.03 -9.53
CA ASN A 112 -9.43 -0.61 -8.25
C ASN A 112 -7.92 -0.69 -8.01
N LEU A 113 -7.50 -0.62 -6.75
CA LEU A 113 -6.09 -0.77 -6.37
C LEU A 113 -5.93 -1.98 -5.43
N TYR A 114 -5.13 -2.94 -5.86
CA TYR A 114 -4.73 -4.13 -5.11
C TYR A 114 -3.25 -4.00 -4.73
N LEU A 115 -2.92 -4.16 -3.46
CA LEU A 115 -1.55 -4.20 -2.97
C LEU A 115 -1.33 -5.46 -2.14
N ILE A 116 -0.37 -6.30 -2.55
CA ILE A 116 0.05 -7.46 -1.79
C ILE A 116 1.50 -7.36 -1.29
N ASN A 117 1.72 -7.71 -0.03
CA ASN A 117 3.05 -7.91 0.53
C ASN A 117 3.02 -9.08 1.53
N PRO A 118 3.55 -10.27 1.17
CA PRO A 118 3.57 -11.43 2.05
C PRO A 118 4.30 -11.23 3.38
N ALA A 119 5.20 -10.24 3.46
CA ALA A 119 5.97 -9.93 4.65
C ALA A 119 5.22 -9.02 5.65
N GLY A 120 4.02 -8.54 5.32
CA GLY A 120 3.21 -7.71 6.21
C GLY A 120 3.00 -6.29 5.69
N ILE A 121 1.93 -5.65 6.16
CA ILE A 121 1.59 -4.26 5.83
C ILE A 121 1.19 -3.51 7.10
N MET A 122 1.76 -2.34 7.33
CA MET A 122 1.38 -1.44 8.41
C MET A 122 0.93 -0.10 7.82
N PHE A 123 -0.30 0.30 8.10
CA PHE A 123 -0.81 1.66 7.87
C PHE A 123 -0.60 2.48 9.15
N GLY A 124 0.26 3.48 9.10
CA GLY A 124 0.56 4.38 10.22
C GLY A 124 -0.43 5.54 10.34
N PRO A 125 -0.31 6.40 11.38
CA PRO A 125 -1.30 7.42 11.71
C PRO A 125 -1.59 8.46 10.62
N ASN A 126 -0.65 8.66 9.70
CA ASN A 126 -0.75 9.64 8.61
C ASN A 126 -1.15 9.00 7.28
N ALA A 127 -1.38 7.69 7.25
CA ALA A 127 -1.80 6.94 6.07
C ALA A 127 -3.11 7.50 5.50
N GLN A 128 -3.12 7.75 4.19
CA GLN A 128 -4.26 8.28 3.46
C GLN A 128 -4.46 7.52 2.16
N LEU A 129 -5.72 7.38 1.77
CA LEU A 129 -6.12 6.84 0.47
C LEU A 129 -6.78 7.95 -0.36
N ASP A 130 -6.30 8.11 -1.59
CA ASP A 130 -6.90 8.95 -2.63
C ASP A 130 -7.04 8.08 -3.90
N VAL A 131 -8.00 7.17 -3.85
CA VAL A 131 -8.27 6.18 -4.89
C VAL A 131 -9.62 6.46 -5.53
N GLN A 132 -9.79 6.06 -6.79
CA GLN A 132 -11.01 6.32 -7.56
C GLN A 132 -12.00 5.14 -7.59
N GLY A 133 -11.58 3.96 -7.10
CA GLY A 133 -12.38 2.75 -7.00
C GLY A 133 -12.12 2.03 -5.67
N SER A 134 -12.33 0.72 -5.66
CA SER A 134 -12.09 -0.12 -4.48
C SER A 134 -10.60 -0.24 -4.13
N PHE A 135 -10.29 -0.41 -2.84
CA PHE A 135 -8.93 -0.64 -2.34
C PHE A 135 -8.85 -1.97 -1.61
N HIS A 136 -7.86 -2.78 -1.97
CA HIS A 136 -7.61 -4.09 -1.39
C HIS A 136 -6.16 -4.21 -0.95
N ALA A 137 -5.92 -4.38 0.34
CA ALA A 137 -4.61 -4.66 0.91
C ALA A 137 -4.57 -6.10 1.43
N SER A 138 -3.51 -6.84 1.10
CA SER A 138 -3.39 -8.23 1.53
C SER A 138 -1.95 -8.67 1.79
N THR A 139 -1.77 -9.64 2.69
CA THR A 139 -0.50 -10.37 2.88
C THR A 139 -0.47 -11.71 2.16
N ALA A 140 -1.34 -11.87 1.17
CA ALA A 140 -1.34 -13.03 0.29
C ALA A 140 -0.04 -13.15 -0.52
N ASP A 141 0.34 -14.40 -0.76
CA ASP A 141 1.49 -14.77 -1.58
C ASP A 141 1.24 -14.52 -3.07
N PHE A 142 -0.02 -14.57 -3.50
CA PHE A 142 -0.39 -14.25 -4.88
C PHE A 142 -1.84 -13.77 -5.01
N ILE A 143 -2.14 -13.13 -6.13
CA ILE A 143 -3.50 -12.85 -6.61
C ILE A 143 -3.82 -13.81 -7.76
N ARG A 144 -4.93 -14.55 -7.65
CA ARG A 144 -5.46 -15.35 -8.76
C ARG A 144 -6.20 -14.46 -9.76
N LEU A 145 -6.02 -14.74 -11.05
CA LEU A 145 -6.64 -14.00 -12.15
C LEU A 145 -7.49 -14.97 -12.99
N GLY A 146 -8.81 -14.90 -12.85
CA GLY A 146 -9.72 -15.89 -13.45
C GLY A 146 -9.42 -17.32 -12.99
N GLU A 147 -9.46 -18.29 -13.90
CA GLU A 147 -9.21 -19.71 -13.59
C GLU A 147 -7.72 -20.05 -13.51
N ASN A 148 -6.92 -19.53 -14.46
CA ASN A 148 -5.55 -20.01 -14.70
C ASN A 148 -4.46 -18.98 -14.41
N GLY A 149 -4.78 -17.69 -14.37
CA GLY A 149 -3.79 -16.64 -14.17
C GLY A 149 -3.40 -16.49 -12.70
N ARG A 150 -2.18 -16.00 -12.47
CA ARG A 150 -1.59 -15.81 -11.14
C ARG A 150 -0.59 -14.67 -11.16
N PHE A 151 -0.70 -13.75 -10.22
CA PHE A 151 0.26 -12.68 -9.98
C PHE A 151 0.93 -12.89 -8.63
N ASP A 152 2.18 -13.33 -8.65
CA ASP A 152 2.86 -13.98 -7.52
C ASP A 152 3.93 -13.09 -6.87
N ALA A 153 3.85 -12.85 -5.55
CA ALA A 153 4.83 -12.06 -4.82
C ALA A 153 6.03 -12.87 -4.30
N VAL A 154 5.87 -14.17 -4.06
CA VAL A 154 6.90 -15.04 -3.49
C VAL A 154 7.82 -15.62 -4.57
N GLU A 155 7.23 -16.03 -5.69
CA GLU A 155 7.93 -16.53 -6.87
C GLU A 155 7.52 -15.71 -8.11
N PRO A 156 8.04 -14.46 -8.25
CA PRO A 156 7.65 -13.53 -9.31
C PRO A 156 7.68 -14.10 -10.73
N ASP A 157 8.66 -14.97 -11.00
CA ASP A 157 8.86 -15.65 -12.29
C ASP A 157 7.75 -16.67 -12.63
N ASN A 158 7.01 -17.15 -11.63
CA ASN A 158 5.88 -18.07 -11.81
C ASN A 158 4.56 -17.35 -12.15
N SER A 159 4.61 -16.03 -12.35
CA SER A 159 3.41 -15.26 -12.67
C SER A 159 2.93 -15.49 -14.10
N LEU A 160 1.64 -15.81 -14.22
CA LEU A 160 0.91 -15.85 -15.48
C LEU A 160 -0.09 -14.70 -15.51
N LEU A 161 0.33 -13.58 -16.11
CA LEU A 161 -0.51 -12.40 -16.25
C LEU A 161 -1.57 -12.63 -17.34
N THR A 162 -2.82 -12.28 -17.05
CA THR A 162 -3.93 -12.42 -17.99
C THR A 162 -4.83 -11.18 -17.98
N VAL A 163 -5.77 -11.13 -18.92
CA VAL A 163 -6.81 -10.10 -18.97
C VAL A 163 -7.94 -10.34 -17.96
N ALA A 164 -7.98 -11.49 -17.30
CA ALA A 164 -9.04 -11.82 -16.34
C ALA A 164 -8.88 -10.98 -15.06
N PRO A 165 -9.98 -10.53 -14.44
CA PRO A 165 -9.89 -9.73 -13.22
C PRO A 165 -9.35 -10.55 -12.03
N PRO A 166 -8.87 -9.88 -10.97
CA PRO A 166 -8.57 -10.50 -9.68
C PRO A 166 -9.77 -11.30 -9.16
N SER A 167 -9.55 -12.58 -8.84
CA SER A 167 -10.60 -13.49 -8.39
C SER A 167 -10.41 -14.00 -6.97
N ALA A 168 -9.16 -14.17 -6.53
CA ALA A 168 -8.85 -14.65 -5.19
C ALA A 168 -7.49 -14.15 -4.68
N PHE A 169 -7.35 -14.07 -3.36
CA PHE A 169 -6.07 -14.00 -2.65
C PHE A 169 -5.63 -15.41 -2.26
N GLY A 170 -4.38 -15.76 -2.50
CA GLY A 170 -3.83 -17.07 -2.20
C GLY A 170 -2.69 -17.04 -1.20
N PHE A 171 -2.72 -17.99 -0.26
CA PHE A 171 -1.78 -18.14 0.83
C PHE A 171 -1.12 -19.53 0.75
N LEU A 172 0.20 -19.52 0.68
CA LEU A 172 1.10 -20.67 0.62
C LEU A 172 1.79 -20.92 1.96
N SER A 173 1.82 -19.92 2.85
CA SER A 173 2.34 -20.03 4.21
C SER A 173 1.27 -20.50 5.21
N GLU A 174 1.69 -21.30 6.19
CA GLU A 174 0.89 -21.67 7.36
C GLU A 174 0.67 -20.51 8.34
N ASN A 175 1.49 -19.46 8.25
CA ASN A 175 1.41 -18.28 9.10
C ASN A 175 1.58 -17.03 8.21
N PRO A 176 0.52 -16.61 7.49
CA PRO A 176 0.54 -15.36 6.75
C PRO A 176 0.89 -14.19 7.67
N ALA A 177 1.63 -13.19 7.16
CA ALA A 177 2.02 -12.03 7.95
C ALA A 177 0.80 -11.15 8.29
N SER A 178 0.93 -10.32 9.33
CA SER A 178 -0.13 -9.46 9.80
C SER A 178 -0.34 -8.20 8.95
N ILE A 179 -1.53 -7.62 9.08
CA ILE A 179 -1.84 -6.28 8.59
C ILE A 179 -2.31 -5.43 9.77
N SER A 180 -1.74 -4.23 9.93
CA SER A 180 -2.18 -3.31 10.98
C SER A 180 -2.56 -1.93 10.45
N VAL A 181 -3.53 -1.30 11.11
CA VAL A 181 -3.97 0.08 10.90
C VAL A 181 -3.89 0.80 12.23
N GLN A 182 -3.05 1.84 12.31
CA GLN A 182 -2.71 2.50 13.57
C GLN A 182 -3.02 3.99 13.47
N GLY A 183 -4.14 4.44 14.04
CA GLY A 183 -4.49 5.86 14.17
C GLY A 183 -4.94 6.57 12.89
N SER A 184 -4.86 5.93 11.72
CA SER A 184 -5.29 6.52 10.44
C SER A 184 -6.77 6.37 10.14
N SER A 185 -7.26 7.23 9.26
CA SER A 185 -8.58 7.11 8.65
C SER A 185 -8.44 6.69 7.18
N LEU A 186 -8.74 5.43 6.89
CA LEU A 186 -8.74 4.87 5.54
C LEU A 186 -10.14 5.00 4.95
N ASN A 187 -10.30 5.90 3.99
CA ASN A 187 -11.57 6.23 3.36
C ASN A 187 -11.51 5.85 1.89
N ILE A 188 -12.54 5.15 1.41
CA ILE A 188 -12.70 4.87 -0.02
C ILE A 188 -13.95 5.61 -0.56
N PRO A 189 -14.08 5.76 -1.89
CA PRO A 189 -15.25 6.41 -2.49
C PRO A 189 -16.58 5.72 -2.12
N GLN A 190 -17.69 6.43 -2.30
CA GLN A 190 -19.02 5.87 -2.04
C GLN A 190 -19.28 4.65 -2.94
N GLU A 191 -20.00 3.65 -2.43
CA GLU A 191 -20.37 2.40 -3.12
C GLU A 191 -19.20 1.44 -3.41
N GLU A 192 -17.96 1.83 -3.08
CA GLU A 192 -16.76 1.02 -3.29
C GLU A 192 -16.42 0.12 -2.09
N THR A 193 -15.42 -0.75 -2.26
CA THR A 193 -14.99 -1.72 -1.25
C THR A 193 -13.63 -1.36 -0.66
N LEU A 194 -13.52 -1.44 0.67
CA LEU A 194 -12.27 -1.48 1.40
C LEU A 194 -12.05 -2.90 1.94
N SER A 195 -10.99 -3.57 1.48
CA SER A 195 -10.70 -4.95 1.85
C SER A 195 -9.32 -5.07 2.50
N ILE A 196 -9.27 -5.69 3.68
CA ILE A 196 -8.04 -6.06 4.39
C ILE A 196 -8.08 -7.57 4.63
N VAL A 197 -7.18 -8.31 3.99
CA VAL A 197 -7.21 -9.78 3.98
C VAL A 197 -5.80 -10.32 4.19
N GLY A 198 -5.55 -11.10 5.23
CA GLY A 198 -4.18 -11.51 5.53
C GLY A 198 -4.07 -12.48 6.69
N GLY A 199 -2.92 -12.49 7.34
CA GLY A 199 -2.76 -13.04 8.69
C GLY A 199 -3.53 -12.20 9.71
N ASP A 200 -3.03 -12.16 10.95
CA ASP A 200 -3.68 -11.38 12.01
C ASP A 200 -3.90 -9.91 11.59
N ILE A 201 -5.07 -9.37 11.90
CA ILE A 201 -5.44 -7.99 11.57
C ILE A 201 -5.56 -7.20 12.87
N GLN A 202 -4.86 -6.07 12.97
CA GLN A 202 -5.00 -5.14 14.09
C GLN A 202 -5.48 -3.77 13.61
N ILE A 203 -6.55 -3.26 14.20
CA ILE A 203 -7.04 -1.90 13.98
C ILE A 203 -7.02 -1.18 15.33
N MET A 204 -6.08 -0.25 15.49
CA MET A 204 -5.80 0.46 16.75
C MET A 204 -6.01 1.95 16.53
N GLY A 205 -7.05 2.53 17.13
CA GLY A 205 -7.42 3.94 16.96
C GLY A 205 -7.74 4.34 15.50
N GLY A 206 -7.99 3.36 14.63
CA GLY A 206 -8.19 3.56 13.20
C GLY A 206 -9.66 3.73 12.83
N ILE A 207 -9.91 4.43 11.73
CA ILE A 207 -11.24 4.57 11.14
C ILE A 207 -11.20 3.96 9.73
N LEU A 208 -12.05 2.97 9.46
CA LEU A 208 -12.24 2.43 8.12
C LEU A 208 -13.61 2.87 7.61
N SER A 209 -13.66 3.50 6.43
CA SER A 209 -14.90 4.11 5.91
C SER A 209 -15.16 3.72 4.46
N ALA A 210 -16.34 3.17 4.20
CA ALA A 210 -16.86 2.75 2.90
C ALA A 210 -18.35 3.07 2.76
N LEU A 211 -18.70 4.34 2.57
CA LEU A 211 -20.10 4.81 2.56
C LEU A 211 -20.92 4.13 1.45
N ASP A 212 -22.07 3.55 1.81
CA ASP A 212 -22.92 2.73 0.91
C ASP A 212 -22.17 1.56 0.22
N GLY A 213 -20.97 1.26 0.72
CA GLY A 213 -20.04 0.29 0.15
C GLY A 213 -19.85 -0.92 1.05
N ARG A 214 -18.65 -1.51 0.99
CA ARG A 214 -18.30 -2.71 1.75
C ARG A 214 -16.98 -2.56 2.48
N ILE A 215 -16.93 -3.01 3.73
CA ILE A 215 -15.68 -3.29 4.44
C ILE A 215 -15.55 -4.80 4.61
N ASN A 216 -14.45 -5.37 4.11
CA ASN A 216 -14.09 -6.78 4.29
C ASN A 216 -12.85 -6.89 5.18
N LEU A 217 -13.00 -7.53 6.34
CA LEU A 217 -11.89 -7.96 7.18
C LEU A 217 -11.90 -9.49 7.25
N ALA A 218 -10.84 -10.13 6.76
CA ALA A 218 -10.71 -11.59 6.77
C ALA A 218 -9.30 -12.00 7.16
N SER A 219 -9.19 -12.69 8.30
CA SER A 219 -7.92 -13.14 8.88
C SER A 219 -7.77 -14.65 8.72
N VAL A 220 -6.64 -15.10 8.18
CA VAL A 220 -6.34 -16.50 7.88
C VAL A 220 -5.01 -16.93 8.50
N ALA A 221 -4.93 -18.17 8.98
CA ALA A 221 -3.73 -18.69 9.63
C ALA A 221 -3.37 -20.09 9.13
N SER A 222 -3.61 -20.36 7.85
CA SER A 222 -3.27 -21.60 7.15
C SER A 222 -3.19 -21.36 5.64
N THR A 223 -2.67 -22.33 4.88
CA THR A 223 -2.68 -22.24 3.41
C THR A 223 -4.11 -22.31 2.86
N GLY A 224 -4.37 -21.61 1.76
CA GLY A 224 -5.69 -21.63 1.13
C GLY A 224 -5.89 -20.47 0.18
N GLU A 225 -7.07 -20.40 -0.42
CA GLU A 225 -7.48 -19.27 -1.26
C GLU A 225 -8.82 -18.71 -0.79
N ILE A 226 -8.97 -17.39 -0.88
CA ILE A 226 -10.18 -16.66 -0.53
C ILE A 226 -10.65 -15.84 -1.73
N ASN A 227 -11.88 -16.06 -2.17
CA ASN A 227 -12.47 -15.30 -3.28
C ASN A 227 -12.69 -13.84 -2.87
N ILE A 228 -12.34 -12.89 -3.75
CA ILE A 228 -12.37 -11.44 -3.46
C ILE A 228 -13.80 -10.88 -3.43
N GLU A 229 -14.69 -11.36 -4.29
CA GLU A 229 -16.08 -10.88 -4.37
C GLU A 229 -16.96 -11.50 -3.27
N ASN A 230 -16.68 -12.76 -2.96
CA ASN A 230 -17.43 -13.58 -2.04
C ASN A 230 -16.51 -14.20 -0.98
N ILE A 231 -16.25 -13.40 0.05
CA ILE A 231 -15.40 -13.76 1.18
C ILE A 231 -15.98 -14.99 1.90
N HIS A 232 -15.38 -16.15 1.66
CA HIS A 232 -15.70 -17.41 2.30
C HIS A 232 -14.41 -18.10 2.75
N LEU A 233 -14.32 -18.42 4.04
CA LEU A 233 -13.10 -18.97 4.66
C LEU A 233 -13.09 -20.49 4.78
N ASN A 234 -14.03 -21.19 4.14
CA ASN A 234 -14.15 -22.65 4.22
C ASN A 234 -12.93 -23.41 3.67
N ALA A 235 -12.06 -22.72 2.91
CA ALA A 235 -10.83 -23.27 2.36
C ALA A 235 -9.68 -23.30 3.37
N PHE A 236 -9.82 -22.68 4.54
CA PHE A 236 -8.77 -22.55 5.55
C PHE A 236 -9.01 -23.46 6.74
N GLU A 237 -7.97 -24.15 7.20
CA GLU A 237 -8.01 -25.01 8.39
C GLU A 237 -7.98 -24.20 9.69
N ARG A 238 -7.29 -23.06 9.66
CA ARG A 238 -7.16 -22.12 10.77
C ARG A 238 -7.35 -20.71 10.26
N LEU A 239 -8.02 -19.89 11.07
CA LEU A 239 -8.16 -18.46 10.85
C LEU A 239 -7.20 -17.73 11.80
N GLY A 240 -6.84 -16.50 11.45
CA GLY A 240 -6.11 -15.63 12.37
C GLY A 240 -7.06 -14.82 13.23
N ASP A 241 -6.48 -13.94 14.04
CA ASP A 241 -7.23 -13.04 14.92
C ASP A 241 -7.53 -11.69 14.22
N ILE A 242 -8.63 -11.06 14.59
CA ILE A 242 -8.94 -9.66 14.25
C ILE A 242 -9.15 -8.88 15.54
N GLU A 243 -8.25 -7.94 15.82
CA GLU A 243 -8.31 -7.08 17.00
C GLU A 243 -8.71 -5.65 16.60
N ILE A 244 -9.81 -5.15 17.13
CA ILE A 244 -10.29 -3.78 16.91
C ILE A 244 -10.34 -3.06 18.26
N THR A 245 -9.38 -2.15 18.49
CA THR A 245 -9.09 -1.57 19.82
C THR A 245 -8.96 -0.05 19.77
N GLU A 246 -8.75 0.58 20.92
CA GLU A 246 -8.46 2.02 21.06
C GLU A 246 -9.50 2.95 20.38
N SER A 247 -10.79 2.63 20.54
CA SER A 247 -11.90 3.40 19.93
C SER A 247 -11.93 3.38 18.40
N SER A 248 -11.33 2.37 17.77
CA SER A 248 -11.46 2.13 16.33
C SER A 248 -12.92 2.01 15.88
N SER A 249 -13.19 2.40 14.64
CA SER A 249 -14.54 2.41 14.08
C SER A 249 -14.57 1.95 12.62
N LEU A 250 -15.60 1.19 12.27
CA LEU A 250 -15.90 0.75 10.90
C LEU A 250 -17.20 1.41 10.46
N PHE A 251 -17.18 2.18 9.37
CA PHE A 251 -18.33 2.93 8.87
C PHE A 251 -18.68 2.52 7.44
N THR A 252 -19.92 2.10 7.22
CA THR A 252 -20.44 1.82 5.88
C THR A 252 -21.78 2.52 5.60
N THR A 253 -22.35 3.18 6.60
CA THR A 253 -23.71 3.74 6.51
C THR A 253 -23.75 4.99 5.64
N GLY A 254 -24.43 4.90 4.50
CA GLY A 254 -24.93 6.02 3.73
C GLY A 254 -26.45 5.91 3.50
N LEU A 255 -26.97 6.46 2.40
CA LEU A 255 -28.41 6.51 2.11
C LEU A 255 -28.98 5.17 1.64
N GLN A 256 -28.15 4.31 1.05
CA GLN A 256 -28.52 3.00 0.51
C GLN A 256 -28.18 1.85 1.47
N GLY A 257 -27.40 2.14 2.52
CA GLY A 257 -26.88 1.17 3.46
C GLY A 257 -25.60 0.52 2.93
N GLY A 258 -24.78 -0.02 3.84
CA GLY A 258 -23.52 -0.67 3.47
C GLY A 258 -23.27 -1.91 4.32
N ASN A 259 -22.27 -2.71 3.94
CA ASN A 259 -22.04 -4.03 4.53
C ASN A 259 -20.66 -4.12 5.17
N ILE A 260 -20.61 -4.62 6.41
CA ILE A 260 -19.37 -4.96 7.09
C ILE A 260 -19.31 -6.48 7.18
N TYR A 261 -18.25 -7.07 6.66
CA TYR A 261 -17.93 -8.48 6.80
C TYR A 261 -16.66 -8.62 7.67
N VAL A 262 -16.76 -9.39 8.75
CA VAL A 262 -15.64 -9.73 9.64
C VAL A 262 -15.63 -11.25 9.81
N SER A 263 -14.49 -11.88 9.56
CA SER A 263 -14.32 -13.32 9.81
C SER A 263 -12.90 -13.63 10.30
N ASP A 264 -12.84 -14.25 11.47
CA ASP A 264 -11.65 -14.57 12.25
C ASP A 264 -11.85 -15.86 13.06
N GLN A 265 -10.87 -16.21 13.88
CA GLN A 265 -11.15 -17.07 15.03
C GLN A 265 -11.72 -16.25 16.18
N LEU A 266 -12.87 -16.70 16.69
CA LEU A 266 -13.47 -16.13 17.89
C LEU A 266 -12.59 -16.47 19.11
N THR A 267 -11.72 -15.56 19.51
CA THR A 267 -11.13 -15.57 20.86
C THR A 267 -12.18 -15.09 21.84
N ALA A 268 -13.00 -16.01 22.37
CA ALA A 268 -13.85 -15.70 23.51
C ALA A 268 -12.96 -15.24 24.68
N PRO A 269 -13.14 -14.03 25.24
CA PRO A 269 -12.39 -13.64 26.43
C PRO A 269 -12.79 -14.56 27.58
N PHE A 270 -11.85 -15.36 28.06
CA PHE A 270 -12.01 -16.08 29.31
C PHE A 270 -12.04 -15.06 30.46
N ARG A 271 -13.26 -14.82 30.95
CA ARG A 271 -13.67 -14.29 32.27
C ARG A 271 -13.17 -12.92 32.73
#